data_AF-A0A398CPS5-F1
#
_entry.id   AF-A0A398CPS5-F1
#
_cell.length_a   1.000
_cell.length_b   1.000
_cell.length_c   1.000
_cell.angle_alpha   90.00
_cell.angle_beta   90.00
_cell.angle_gamma   90.00
#
_symmetry.space_group_name_H-M   'P 1'
#
loop_
_entity.id
_entity.type
_entity.pdbx_description
1 polymer ?
#
loop_
_entity_poly.entity_id
_entity_poly.type
_entity_poly.pdbx_seq_one_letter_code
_entity_poly.pdbx_strand_id
1 'polypeptide(L)'
;MRSATKSRVRIQAGSKRQLIIDELLESIPANKLFAEFDLGWIKVAGQDPAAYVAKYAGRLPLVHAKDFKPTASIRKSAAARSTGTPALAASEQAGVEYVIIEQERYDISSLESAQLNFAWFKERGWN
;
A
#
# COMPACT_ATOMS: atom_id res chain seq x y z
N MET A 1 -36.80 -30.81 40.23
CA MET A 1 -36.18 -29.52 39.90
C MET A 1 -35.02 -29.78 38.93
N ARG A 2 -35.04 -29.19 37.72
CA ARG A 2 -34.07 -29.48 36.65
C ARG A 2 -32.79 -28.68 36.87
N SER A 3 -31.64 -29.36 36.89
CA SER A 3 -30.31 -28.74 36.93
C SER A 3 -29.97 -28.15 35.56
N ALA A 4 -29.66 -26.86 35.50
CA ALA A 4 -29.28 -26.16 34.28
C ALA A 4 -27.77 -26.26 34.06
N THR A 5 -27.34 -27.09 33.11
CA THR A 5 -25.96 -27.10 32.61
C THR A 5 -25.75 -25.85 31.76
N LYS A 6 -24.94 -24.90 32.25
CA LYS A 6 -24.47 -23.77 31.43
C LYS A 6 -23.46 -24.28 30.40
N SER A 7 -23.90 -24.47 29.17
CA SER A 7 -23.02 -24.71 28.02
C SER A 7 -22.10 -23.50 27.83
N ARG A 8 -20.80 -23.66 28.10
CA ARG A 8 -19.80 -22.64 27.75
C ARG A 8 -19.68 -22.60 26.23
N VAL A 9 -20.01 -21.46 25.63
CA VAL A 9 -19.64 -21.15 24.25
C VAL A 9 -18.12 -21.19 24.16
N ARG A 10 -17.58 -22.15 23.40
CA ARG A 10 -16.16 -22.18 23.05
C ARG A 10 -15.96 -21.17 21.92
N ILE A 11 -15.32 -20.04 22.21
CA ILE A 11 -14.78 -19.20 21.13
C ILE A 11 -13.65 -20.00 20.50
N GLN A 12 -13.82 -20.30 19.22
CA GLN A 12 -12.87 -21.07 18.44
C GLN A 12 -11.64 -20.19 18.19
N ALA A 13 -10.59 -20.40 18.98
CA ALA A 13 -9.28 -19.81 18.73
C ALA A 13 -8.75 -20.41 17.42
N GLY A 14 -8.66 -19.60 16.34
CA GLY A 14 -8.14 -20.11 15.06
C GLY A 14 -8.29 -19.24 13.82
N SER A 15 -9.00 -18.10 13.84
CA SER A 15 -8.98 -17.22 12.66
C SER A 15 -7.67 -16.44 12.61
N LYS A 16 -6.82 -16.74 11.63
CA LYS A 16 -5.63 -15.96 11.28
C LYS A 16 -6.09 -14.51 11.11
N ARG A 17 -5.49 -13.53 11.81
CA ARG A 17 -5.81 -12.13 11.55
C ARG A 17 -5.41 -11.82 10.11
N GLN A 18 -6.40 -11.67 9.25
CA GLN A 18 -6.25 -11.28 7.86
C GLN A 18 -6.70 -9.83 7.72
N LEU A 19 -5.98 -9.05 6.92
CA LEU A 19 -6.39 -7.68 6.61
C LEU A 19 -7.56 -7.73 5.63
N ILE A 20 -8.53 -6.80 5.78
CA ILE A 20 -9.75 -6.80 4.97
C ILE A 20 -9.43 -6.74 3.47
N ILE A 21 -8.40 -5.99 3.09
CA ILE A 21 -7.94 -5.89 1.70
C ILE A 21 -7.44 -7.24 1.17
N ASP A 22 -6.81 -8.04 2.03
CA ASP A 22 -6.35 -9.37 1.66
C ASP A 22 -7.53 -10.31 1.42
N GLU A 23 -8.52 -10.29 2.32
CA GLU A 23 -9.73 -11.11 2.22
C GLU A 23 -10.52 -10.78 0.94
N LEU A 24 -10.65 -9.50 0.61
CA LEU A 24 -11.33 -9.04 -0.60
C LEU A 24 -10.61 -9.52 -1.88
N LEU A 25 -9.29 -9.34 -1.96
CA LEU A 25 -8.53 -9.70 -3.17
C LEU A 25 -8.36 -11.22 -3.31
N GLU A 26 -8.29 -11.96 -2.22
CA GLU A 26 -8.21 -13.43 -2.25
C GLU A 26 -9.57 -14.08 -2.56
N SER A 27 -10.69 -13.46 -2.17
CA SER A 27 -12.03 -13.98 -2.44
C SER A 27 -12.56 -13.69 -3.85
N ILE A 28 -12.02 -12.69 -4.54
CA ILE A 28 -12.46 -12.29 -5.89
C ILE A 28 -11.42 -12.73 -6.94
N PRO A 29 -11.84 -13.39 -8.04
CA PRO A 29 -10.93 -13.79 -9.12
C PRO A 29 -10.10 -12.61 -9.67
N ALA A 30 -8.84 -12.86 -10.02
CA ALA A 30 -7.87 -11.85 -10.46
C ALA A 30 -8.31 -11.05 -11.69
N ASN A 31 -9.13 -11.66 -12.55
CA ASN A 31 -9.68 -11.02 -13.75
C ASN A 31 -10.97 -10.21 -13.48
N LYS A 32 -11.39 -10.07 -12.22
CA LYS A 32 -12.60 -9.32 -11.82
C LYS A 32 -12.31 -8.15 -10.90
N LEU A 33 -11.18 -8.17 -10.17
CA LEU A 33 -10.79 -7.09 -9.29
C LEU A 33 -9.28 -6.89 -9.32
N PHE A 34 -8.89 -5.67 -9.71
CA PHE A 34 -7.55 -5.14 -9.60
C PHE A 34 -7.45 -4.23 -8.38
N ALA A 35 -6.23 -3.99 -7.92
CA ALA A 35 -5.95 -3.02 -6.88
C ALA A 35 -5.01 -1.92 -7.40
N GLU A 36 -5.29 -0.71 -6.95
CA GLU A 36 -4.41 0.45 -7.02
C GLU A 36 -3.92 0.71 -5.61
N PHE A 37 -2.73 0.20 -5.29
CA PHE A 37 -2.21 0.32 -3.93
C PHE A 37 -1.44 1.62 -3.72
N ASP A 38 -1.72 2.27 -2.61
CA ASP A 38 -0.84 3.30 -2.07
C ASP A 38 0.25 2.68 -1.21
N LEU A 39 1.46 2.65 -1.77
CA LEU A 39 2.62 2.02 -1.14
C LEU A 39 3.05 2.77 0.13
N GLY A 40 2.79 4.08 0.20
CA GLY A 40 2.99 4.86 1.39
C GLY A 40 2.05 4.43 2.52
N TRP A 41 0.75 4.29 2.24
CA TRP A 41 -0.22 3.88 3.27
C TRP A 41 -0.04 2.43 3.73
N ILE A 42 0.41 1.54 2.84
CA ILE A 42 0.82 0.18 3.21
C ILE A 42 1.94 0.22 4.26
N LYS A 43 2.97 1.06 4.03
CA LYS A 43 4.07 1.27 4.99
C LYS A 43 3.59 1.86 6.31
N VAL A 44 2.68 2.85 6.29
CA VAL A 44 2.09 3.44 7.50
C VAL A 44 1.29 2.40 8.30
N ALA A 45 0.63 1.46 7.63
CA ALA A 45 -0.06 0.33 8.26
C ALA A 45 0.89 -0.76 8.81
N GLY A 46 2.21 -0.53 8.77
CA GLY A 46 3.23 -1.45 9.26
C GLY A 46 3.48 -2.66 8.36
N GLN A 47 3.01 -2.62 7.11
CA GLN A 47 3.28 -3.65 6.11
C GLN A 47 4.48 -3.26 5.24
N ASP A 48 5.08 -4.25 4.58
CA ASP A 48 6.15 -4.02 3.59
C ASP A 48 5.53 -3.79 2.20
N PRO A 49 5.68 -2.59 1.59
CA PRO A 49 5.12 -2.30 0.28
C PRO A 49 5.67 -3.19 -0.85
N ALA A 50 6.97 -3.52 -0.83
CA ALA A 50 7.56 -4.37 -1.86
C ALA A 50 6.99 -5.80 -1.77
N ALA A 51 6.84 -6.31 -0.54
CA ALA A 51 6.22 -7.61 -0.32
C ALA A 51 4.74 -7.64 -0.75
N TYR A 52 4.00 -6.55 -0.52
CA TYR A 52 2.60 -6.42 -0.95
C TYR A 52 2.46 -6.38 -2.47
N VAL A 53 3.35 -5.65 -3.15
CA VAL A 53 3.40 -5.62 -4.62
C VAL A 53 3.68 -7.02 -5.16
N ALA A 54 4.67 -7.72 -4.62
CA ALA A 54 4.99 -9.08 -5.03
C ALA A 54 3.84 -10.06 -4.75
N LYS A 55 3.17 -9.95 -3.58
CA LYS A 55 2.03 -10.80 -3.19
C LYS A 55 0.89 -10.71 -4.20
N TYR A 56 0.64 -9.53 -4.75
CA TYR A 56 -0.48 -9.25 -5.65
C TYR A 56 -0.04 -8.98 -7.09
N ALA A 57 1.15 -9.45 -7.49
CA ALA A 57 1.62 -9.37 -8.88
C ALA A 57 0.56 -9.93 -9.87
N GLY A 58 0.41 -9.27 -11.01
CA GLY A 58 -0.66 -9.55 -11.98
C GLY A 58 -2.05 -9.01 -11.61
N ARG A 59 -2.22 -8.37 -10.44
CA ARG A 59 -3.45 -7.65 -10.04
C ARG A 59 -3.25 -6.15 -9.84
N LEU A 60 -2.05 -5.64 -10.08
CA LEU A 60 -1.65 -4.26 -9.84
C LEU A 60 -1.29 -3.59 -11.16
N PRO A 61 -2.25 -3.15 -11.98
CA PRO A 61 -1.92 -2.41 -13.21
C PRO A 61 -1.25 -1.06 -12.88
N LEU A 62 -1.50 -0.53 -11.68
CA LEU A 62 -0.98 0.75 -11.24
C LEU A 62 -0.88 0.83 -9.71
N VAL A 63 0.02 1.69 -9.23
CA VAL A 63 0.26 1.94 -7.79
C VAL A 63 0.53 3.42 -7.55
N HIS A 64 0.31 3.88 -6.31
CA HIS A 64 0.73 5.20 -5.88
C HIS A 64 2.09 5.16 -5.18
N ALA A 65 3.03 6.00 -5.64
CA ALA A 65 4.26 6.32 -4.94
C ALA A 65 4.04 7.56 -4.06
N LYS A 66 3.99 7.33 -2.74
CA LYS A 66 3.67 8.33 -1.72
C LYS A 66 4.63 8.27 -0.54
N ASP A 67 4.90 9.42 0.07
CA ASP A 67 5.74 9.48 1.26
C ASP A 67 5.21 10.30 2.43
N PHE A 68 5.83 10.00 3.58
CA PHE A 68 5.60 10.66 4.85
C PHE A 68 6.94 11.13 5.42
N LYS A 69 6.97 12.35 5.97
CA LYS A 69 8.13 12.87 6.68
C LYS A 69 8.35 12.07 7.97
N PRO A 70 9.61 11.80 8.36
CA PRO A 70 9.95 11.01 9.56
C PRO A 70 9.74 11.76 10.90
N THR A 71 8.65 12.51 11.06
CA THR A 71 8.32 13.18 12.35
C THR A 71 7.26 12.40 13.13
N ALA A 72 7.19 12.56 14.45
CA ALA A 72 6.28 11.84 15.37
C ALA A 72 4.77 12.02 15.12
N SER A 73 4.40 12.85 14.15
CA SER A 73 3.04 12.93 13.61
C SER A 73 3.13 12.49 12.16
N ILE A 74 2.13 11.75 11.65
CA ILE A 74 2.00 11.39 10.23
C ILE A 74 1.90 12.69 9.41
N ARG A 75 3.02 13.38 9.25
CA ARG A 75 3.17 14.61 8.49
C ARG A 75 3.66 14.17 7.14
N LYS A 76 2.77 14.37 6.21
CA LYS A 76 2.84 13.93 4.83
C LYS A 76 3.97 14.68 4.13
N SER A 77 4.73 14.02 3.27
CA SER A 77 5.87 14.66 2.61
C SER A 77 5.45 15.25 1.27
N ALA A 78 6.15 16.31 0.87
CA ALA A 78 6.03 16.90 -0.46
C ALA A 78 6.74 16.04 -1.54
N ALA A 79 7.49 15.00 -1.16
CA ALA A 79 8.33 14.26 -2.09
C ALA A 79 8.28 12.76 -1.84
N ALA A 80 7.88 11.99 -2.85
CA ALA A 80 7.85 10.53 -2.91
C ALA A 80 9.25 9.89 -3.01
N ARG A 81 10.24 10.48 -2.33
CA ARG A 81 11.67 10.12 -2.39
C ARG A 81 12.05 8.90 -1.54
N SER A 82 11.26 8.56 -0.53
CA SER A 82 11.41 7.49 0.45
C SER A 82 10.31 6.39 0.42
N THR A 83 9.39 6.39 -0.57
CA THR A 83 8.45 5.27 -0.80
C THR A 83 9.21 3.97 -1.09
N GLY A 84 10.51 4.10 -1.30
CA GLY A 84 11.49 3.05 -1.21
C GLY A 84 11.81 2.57 -2.61
N THR A 85 13.09 2.68 -2.97
CA THR A 85 13.63 2.00 -4.15
C THR A 85 13.24 0.51 -4.22
N PRO A 86 13.08 -0.26 -3.12
CA PRO A 86 12.63 -1.65 -3.22
C PRO A 86 11.19 -1.81 -3.71
N ALA A 87 10.27 -0.92 -3.33
CA ALA A 87 8.87 -1.03 -3.73
C ALA A 87 8.66 -0.65 -5.20
N LEU A 88 9.41 0.35 -5.69
CA LEU A 88 9.47 0.69 -7.10
C LEU A 88 10.06 -0.45 -7.94
N ALA A 89 11.18 -1.04 -7.50
CA ALA A 89 11.77 -2.20 -8.18
C ALA A 89 10.83 -3.42 -8.18
N ALA A 90 10.12 -3.67 -7.07
CA ALA A 90 9.10 -4.72 -7.02
C ALA A 90 7.94 -4.44 -7.98
N SER A 91 7.58 -3.16 -8.18
CA SER A 91 6.52 -2.76 -9.10
C SER A 91 6.92 -3.04 -10.56
N GLU A 92 8.16 -2.72 -10.95
CA GLU A 92 8.70 -3.08 -12.26
C GLU A 92 8.70 -4.60 -12.47
N GLN A 93 9.15 -5.38 -11.47
CA GLN A 93 9.18 -6.85 -11.53
C GLN A 93 7.78 -7.47 -11.60
N ALA A 94 6.80 -6.88 -10.92
CA ALA A 94 5.42 -7.35 -10.88
C ALA A 94 4.61 -6.99 -12.14
N GLY A 95 5.19 -6.22 -13.06
CA GLY A 95 4.52 -5.77 -14.29
C GLY A 95 3.51 -4.66 -14.04
N VAL A 96 3.72 -3.81 -13.03
CA VAL A 96 2.93 -2.60 -12.82
C VAL A 96 3.15 -1.66 -14.01
N GLU A 97 2.07 -1.20 -14.63
CA GLU A 97 2.13 -0.35 -15.83
C GLU A 97 2.34 1.12 -15.48
N TYR A 98 1.73 1.60 -14.39
CA TYR A 98 1.82 3.00 -13.98
C TYR A 98 2.20 3.15 -12.50
N VAL A 99 3.19 4.00 -12.24
CA VAL A 99 3.45 4.53 -10.90
C VAL A 99 2.97 5.96 -10.86
N ILE A 100 1.89 6.19 -10.10
CA ILE A 100 1.28 7.51 -9.92
C ILE A 100 1.93 8.17 -8.71
N ILE A 101 2.55 9.31 -8.91
CA ILE A 101 3.17 10.06 -7.82
C ILE A 101 2.06 10.79 -7.05
N GLU A 102 1.81 10.40 -5.80
CA GLU A 102 0.84 11.07 -4.95
C GLU A 102 1.53 11.97 -3.91
N GLN A 103 1.04 13.20 -3.80
CA GLN A 103 1.48 14.17 -2.81
C GLN A 103 0.28 14.65 -2.02
N GLU A 104 0.48 14.89 -0.72
CA GLU A 104 -0.55 15.54 0.08
C GLU A 104 0.08 16.48 1.09
N ARG A 105 -0.45 17.71 1.15
CA ARG A 105 0.15 18.87 1.83
C ARG A 105 1.53 19.25 1.28
N TYR A 106 1.74 20.55 1.17
CA TYR A 106 2.89 21.10 0.46
C TYR A 106 3.58 22.13 1.35
N ASP A 107 4.91 22.04 1.48
CA ASP A 107 5.70 23.13 2.07
C ASP A 107 5.94 24.25 1.05
N ILE A 108 5.79 23.92 -0.24
CA ILE A 108 5.91 24.78 -1.42
C ILE A 108 4.59 24.71 -2.23
N SER A 109 4.53 25.25 -3.44
CA SER A 109 3.32 25.08 -4.26
C SER A 109 3.14 23.63 -4.72
N SER A 110 1.89 23.20 -4.94
CA SER A 110 1.61 21.84 -5.44
C SER A 110 2.28 21.56 -6.79
N LEU A 111 2.32 22.57 -7.67
CA LEU A 111 2.92 22.44 -9.00
C LEU A 111 4.45 22.33 -8.92
N GLU A 112 5.10 23.15 -8.11
CA GLU A 112 6.55 23.08 -7.89
C GLU A 112 6.94 21.73 -7.27
N SER A 113 6.13 21.25 -6.32
CA SER A 113 6.30 19.93 -5.71
C SER A 113 6.17 18.81 -6.74
N ALA A 114 5.17 18.87 -7.63
CA ALA A 114 5.02 17.92 -8.73
C ALA A 114 6.21 17.96 -9.71
N GLN A 115 6.73 19.14 -10.05
CA GLN A 115 7.93 19.29 -10.89
C GLN A 115 9.16 18.62 -10.27
N LEU A 116 9.38 18.81 -8.96
CA LEU A 116 10.51 18.20 -8.25
C LEU A 116 10.40 16.67 -8.18
N ASN A 117 9.19 16.13 -8.01
CA ASN A 117 8.99 14.69 -8.04
C ASN A 117 9.20 14.13 -9.45
N PHE A 118 8.61 14.76 -10.47
CA PHE A 118 8.81 14.36 -11.86
C PHE A 118 10.29 14.32 -12.24
N ALA A 119 11.06 15.37 -11.90
CA ALA A 119 12.49 15.42 -12.15
C ALA A 119 13.24 14.27 -11.46
N TRP A 120 12.91 13.97 -10.20
CA TRP A 120 13.54 12.88 -9.44
C TRP A 120 13.30 11.49 -10.06
N PHE A 121 12.07 11.24 -10.54
CA PHE A 121 11.71 9.99 -11.22
C PHE A 121 12.38 9.89 -12.59
N LYS A 122 12.40 10.98 -13.36
CA LYS A 122 13.05 11.06 -14.68
C LYS A 122 14.55 10.79 -14.62
N GLU A 123 15.25 11.34 -13.62
CA GLU A 123 16.68 11.06 -13.36
C GLU A 123 16.98 9.57 -13.12
N ARG A 124 15.95 8.79 -12.75
CA ARG A 124 16.05 7.36 -12.45
C ARG A 124 15.49 6.47 -13.57
N GLY A 125 15.19 7.03 -14.74
CA GLY A 125 14.76 6.28 -15.92
C GLY A 125 13.25 6.04 -16.03
N TRP A 126 12.45 6.66 -15.16
CA TRP A 126 10.99 6.62 -15.26
C TRP A 126 10.54 7.70 -16.25
N ASN A 127 9.89 7.29 -17.35
CA ASN A 127 9.49 8.15 -18.47
C ASN A 127 7.98 8.23 -18.65
#